data_AF-A0A2V7ISY8-F1
#
_entry.id   AF-A0A2V7ISY8-F1
#
_cell.length_a   1.000
_cell.length_b   1.000
_cell.length_c   1.000
_cell.angle_alpha   90.00
_cell.angle_beta   90.00
_cell.angle_gamma   90.00
#
_symmetry.space_group_name_H-M   'P 1'
#
loop_
_entity.id
_entity.type
_entity.pdbx_description
1 polymer ?
#
loop_
_entity_poly.entity_id
_entity_poly.type
_entity_poly.pdbx_seq_one_letter_code
_entity_poly.pdbx_strand_id
1 'polypeptide(L)'
;MKNLRFMAWGLALAALAACVNLDEQLVGTVTTTYFTTPAGLEAAVDGDYAQLRDFFGREESFAVTEFGTDLTTNGDQGGYQFENTYAAGLNASDGHYLFPWTSFYRGINTSNTVVARAPAVTGMDPAVKASRIAEAKFLRALSYFWLVQMYGPVPLPLTESQGASNQAHRSPVDSVYLQIVQDLREAIPDLPATQSQFGRATKGAAQHLLAKVLLTRAYHPFAYEAANTGFYLSGPTFQREASATAATDFAAARAEADSVIAGPYALMPNYPDIFCAPMGARGPGSYCNVPSNESNSEIIFSVQFTTTAGQFNIGGGNSLFVQMLSFYDDRQGMTRDCNNGRAFRRARPTLFARNLWQRWTDSTYSTVLDTRYDGTFQSVWYANASNTGACFASQGAARMNGYRGSTCGSGGLPTFGVPTSDTATVPNCTNGQPFSVGDTAMFQPGRLVGQAVRQSAKYAIYEPCITEPCPNQTTVGQYDIF
;
A
#
# COMPACT_ATOMS: atom_id res chain seq x y z
N MET A 1 -9.39 -78.41 -43.26
CA MET A 1 -9.38 -78.06 -41.82
C MET A 1 -8.12 -77.31 -41.33
N LYS A 2 -7.00 -77.23 -42.09
CA LYS A 2 -5.82 -76.44 -41.67
C LYS A 2 -5.98 -74.92 -41.83
N ASN A 3 -6.78 -74.46 -42.81
CA ASN A 3 -6.94 -73.03 -43.12
C ASN A 3 -7.98 -72.32 -42.22
N LEU A 4 -8.85 -73.06 -41.52
CA LEU A 4 -9.79 -72.48 -40.56
C LEU A 4 -9.10 -72.02 -39.27
N ARG A 5 -7.99 -72.68 -38.89
CA ARG A 5 -7.22 -72.32 -37.69
C ARG A 5 -6.50 -70.98 -37.84
N PHE A 6 -5.95 -70.69 -39.03
CA PHE A 6 -5.32 -69.39 -39.29
C PHE A 6 -6.33 -68.24 -39.35
N MET A 7 -7.55 -68.50 -39.83
CA MET A 7 -8.63 -67.50 -39.87
C MET A 7 -9.18 -67.18 -38.47
N ALA A 8 -9.25 -68.18 -37.58
CA ALA A 8 -9.63 -68.00 -36.18
C ALA A 8 -8.58 -67.20 -35.37
N TRP A 9 -7.29 -67.36 -35.68
CA TRP A 9 -6.21 -66.57 -35.06
C TRP A 9 -6.15 -65.14 -35.61
N GLY A 10 -6.49 -64.92 -36.89
CA GLY A 10 -6.64 -63.59 -37.48
C GLY A 10 -7.81 -62.79 -36.89
N LEU A 11 -8.96 -63.43 -36.64
CA LEU A 11 -10.09 -62.78 -35.95
C LEU A 11 -9.82 -62.51 -34.47
N ALA A 12 -9.06 -63.38 -33.78
CA ALA A 12 -8.68 -63.16 -32.38
C ALA A 12 -7.69 -61.99 -32.21
N LEU A 13 -6.83 -61.73 -33.20
CA LEU A 13 -5.91 -60.58 -33.18
C LEU A 13 -6.62 -59.25 -33.49
N ALA A 14 -7.68 -59.28 -34.30
CA ALA A 14 -8.49 -58.10 -34.61
C ALA A 14 -9.43 -57.68 -33.45
N ALA A 15 -9.73 -58.58 -32.52
CA ALA A 15 -10.54 -58.30 -31.33
C ALA A 15 -9.77 -57.58 -30.20
N LEU A 16 -8.43 -57.45 -30.31
CA LEU A 16 -7.61 -56.67 -29.36
C LEU A 16 -7.53 -55.18 -29.71
N ALA A 17 -8.16 -54.73 -30.80
CA ALA A 17 -8.30 -53.32 -31.15
C ALA A 17 -9.58 -52.69 -30.57
N ALA A 18 -10.09 -53.21 -29.45
CA ALA A 18 -11.30 -52.71 -28.79
C ALA A 18 -10.93 -51.73 -27.65
N CYS A 19 -11.30 -50.46 -27.86
CA CYS A 19 -11.38 -49.38 -26.88
C CYS A 19 -10.09 -49.03 -26.12
N VAL A 20 -9.18 -48.32 -26.78
CA VAL A 20 -8.41 -47.31 -26.03
C VAL A 20 -9.37 -46.16 -25.75
N ASN A 21 -9.66 -45.90 -24.47
CA ASN A 21 -10.36 -44.68 -24.09
C ASN A 21 -9.45 -43.49 -24.42
N LEU A 22 -9.72 -42.85 -25.55
CA LEU A 22 -8.99 -41.68 -26.07
C LEU A 22 -9.47 -40.36 -25.43
N ASP A 23 -10.33 -40.43 -24.41
CA ASP A 23 -10.55 -39.30 -23.51
C ASP A 23 -9.34 -39.20 -22.57
N GLU A 24 -8.25 -38.63 -23.08
CA GLU A 24 -7.20 -38.09 -22.24
C GLU A 24 -7.84 -36.98 -21.39
N GLN A 25 -8.22 -37.32 -20.16
CA GLN A 25 -8.55 -36.30 -19.18
C GLN A 25 -7.28 -35.50 -18.96
N LEU A 26 -7.23 -34.28 -19.52
CA LEU A 26 -6.20 -33.31 -19.19
C LEU A 26 -6.30 -33.02 -17.68
N VAL A 27 -5.59 -33.80 -16.88
CA VAL A 27 -5.42 -33.56 -15.43
C VAL A 27 -4.67 -32.24 -15.18
N GLY A 28 -4.09 -31.65 -16.23
CA GLY A 28 -3.36 -30.38 -16.18
C GLY A 28 -4.18 -29.12 -16.47
N THR A 29 -5.44 -29.20 -16.92
CA THR A 29 -6.28 -28.01 -17.16
C THR A 29 -7.54 -28.04 -16.31
N VAL A 30 -7.67 -27.03 -15.44
CA VAL A 30 -8.91 -26.78 -14.70
C VAL A 30 -10.00 -26.47 -15.73
N THR A 31 -10.93 -27.40 -15.91
CA THR A 31 -12.08 -27.22 -16.79
C THR A 31 -13.11 -26.30 -16.15
N THR A 32 -13.95 -25.68 -16.96
CA THR A 32 -15.00 -24.77 -16.49
C THR A 32 -15.96 -25.43 -15.49
N THR A 33 -16.10 -26.75 -15.55
CA THR A 33 -16.90 -27.56 -14.62
C THR A 33 -16.32 -27.62 -13.20
N TYR A 34 -15.03 -27.33 -13.00
CA TYR A 34 -14.46 -27.25 -11.65
C TYR A 34 -15.13 -26.16 -10.81
N PHE A 35 -15.42 -25.01 -11.42
CA PHE A 35 -16.04 -23.87 -10.75
C PHE A 35 -17.52 -24.08 -10.38
N THR A 36 -18.12 -25.20 -10.80
CA THR A 36 -19.45 -25.63 -10.34
C THR A 36 -19.37 -26.62 -9.16
N THR A 37 -18.18 -26.82 -8.59
CA THR A 37 -17.99 -27.62 -7.36
C THR A 37 -17.77 -26.72 -6.14
N PRO A 38 -18.04 -27.19 -4.91
CA PRO A 38 -17.74 -26.42 -3.69
C PRO A 38 -16.27 -25.97 -3.62
N ALA A 39 -15.33 -26.87 -3.94
CA ALA A 39 -13.90 -26.55 -3.92
C ALA A 39 -13.51 -25.51 -4.97
N GLY A 40 -14.04 -25.62 -6.19
CA GLY A 40 -13.74 -24.66 -7.24
C GLY A 40 -14.35 -23.29 -7.00
N LEU A 41 -15.54 -23.22 -6.37
CA LEU A 41 -16.13 -21.95 -5.96
C LEU A 41 -15.28 -21.25 -4.90
N GLU A 42 -14.84 -21.98 -3.87
CA GLU A 42 -13.93 -21.44 -2.84
C GLU A 42 -12.60 -20.98 -3.45
N ALA A 43 -11.99 -21.78 -4.32
CA ALA A 43 -10.74 -21.41 -4.99
C ALA A 43 -10.88 -20.16 -5.87
N ALA A 44 -12.04 -19.98 -6.53
CA ALA A 44 -12.32 -18.77 -7.31
C ALA A 44 -12.41 -17.53 -6.42
N VAL A 45 -13.15 -17.61 -5.31
CA VAL A 45 -13.26 -16.50 -4.35
C VAL A 45 -11.89 -16.17 -3.74
N ASP A 46 -11.12 -17.19 -3.34
CA ASP A 46 -9.77 -17.00 -2.82
C ASP A 46 -8.83 -16.37 -3.84
N GLY A 47 -8.95 -16.77 -5.11
CA GLY A 47 -8.24 -16.17 -6.24
C GLY A 47 -8.60 -14.71 -6.47
N ASP A 48 -9.85 -14.31 -6.23
CA ASP A 48 -10.31 -12.93 -6.35
C ASP A 48 -9.68 -12.04 -5.26
N TYR A 49 -9.70 -12.47 -4.00
CA TYR A 49 -8.98 -11.78 -2.91
C TYR A 49 -7.47 -11.66 -3.17
N ALA A 50 -6.83 -12.72 -3.68
CA ALA A 50 -5.40 -12.72 -3.95
C ALA A 50 -4.99 -11.62 -4.94
N GLN A 51 -5.84 -11.31 -5.92
CA GLN A 51 -5.57 -10.32 -6.95
C GLN A 51 -5.49 -8.90 -6.41
N LEU A 52 -6.14 -8.59 -5.27
CA LEU A 52 -6.03 -7.28 -4.64
C LEU A 52 -4.57 -6.93 -4.29
N ARG A 53 -3.72 -7.93 -4.01
CA ARG A 53 -2.30 -7.72 -3.71
C ARG A 53 -1.53 -7.04 -4.84
N ASP A 54 -1.95 -7.26 -6.09
CA ASP A 54 -1.32 -6.62 -7.24
C ASP A 54 -1.48 -5.10 -7.16
N PHE A 55 -2.66 -4.62 -6.76
CA PHE A 55 -2.88 -3.19 -6.60
C PHE A 55 -2.29 -2.66 -5.28
N PHE A 56 -2.65 -3.24 -4.14
CA PHE A 56 -2.32 -2.70 -2.81
C PHE A 56 -0.91 -3.01 -2.30
N GLY A 57 -0.05 -3.62 -3.11
CA GLY A 57 1.28 -4.09 -2.70
C GLY A 57 2.45 -3.60 -3.55
N ARG A 58 2.18 -2.81 -4.59
CA ARG A 58 3.14 -2.48 -5.65
C ARG A 58 3.39 -0.98 -5.80
N GLU A 59 4.63 -0.64 -6.14
CA GLU A 59 5.10 0.76 -6.34
C GLU A 59 4.29 1.48 -7.41
N GLU A 60 3.93 0.79 -8.48
CA GLU A 60 3.17 1.32 -9.61
C GLU A 60 1.83 1.89 -9.16
N SER A 61 1.07 1.12 -8.40
CA SER A 61 -0.24 1.55 -7.90
C SER A 61 -0.10 2.67 -6.87
N PHE A 62 0.89 2.56 -5.97
CA PHE A 62 1.19 3.61 -4.99
C PHE A 62 1.53 4.93 -5.68
N ALA A 63 2.32 4.91 -6.75
CA ALA A 63 2.68 6.10 -7.50
C ALA A 63 1.44 6.77 -8.13
N VAL A 64 0.50 5.99 -8.65
CA VAL A 64 -0.73 6.53 -9.28
C VAL A 64 -1.71 7.09 -8.25
N THR A 65 -1.74 6.56 -7.02
CA THR A 65 -2.72 6.99 -6.01
C THR A 65 -2.20 8.02 -5.02
N GLU A 66 -0.90 8.01 -4.71
CA GLU A 66 -0.34 8.81 -3.61
C GLU A 66 0.60 9.94 -4.06
N PHE A 67 1.28 9.81 -5.20
CA PHE A 67 2.12 10.91 -5.70
C PHE A 67 1.28 12.06 -6.25
N GLY A 68 1.81 13.29 -6.12
CA GLY A 68 1.10 14.50 -6.52
C GLY A 68 0.07 14.97 -5.48
N THR A 69 0.04 14.35 -4.30
CA THR A 69 -0.73 14.83 -3.15
C THR A 69 0.08 15.82 -2.31
N ASP A 70 -0.61 16.53 -1.42
CA ASP A 70 0.02 17.34 -0.38
C ASP A 70 0.63 16.49 0.74
N LEU A 71 0.41 15.17 0.77
CA LEU A 71 0.94 14.27 1.79
C LEU A 71 2.24 13.59 1.38
N THR A 72 2.35 13.16 0.13
CA THR A 72 3.49 12.36 -0.36
C THR A 72 4.12 13.00 -1.58
N THR A 73 5.46 13.03 -1.62
CA THR A 73 6.26 13.46 -2.76
C THR A 73 7.28 12.38 -3.15
N ASN A 74 7.89 12.53 -4.33
CA ASN A 74 8.88 11.59 -4.79
C ASN A 74 10.20 11.71 -4.01
N GLY A 75 10.88 10.57 -3.83
CA GLY A 75 12.26 10.51 -3.39
C GLY A 75 13.24 10.76 -4.55
N ASP A 76 14.52 10.47 -4.36
CA ASP A 76 15.58 10.65 -5.36
C ASP A 76 15.85 9.39 -6.20
N GLN A 77 15.25 8.27 -5.85
CA GLN A 77 15.21 7.03 -6.64
C GLN A 77 13.78 6.77 -7.12
N GLY A 78 13.61 5.90 -8.13
CA GLY A 78 12.28 5.57 -8.66
C GLY A 78 12.18 5.72 -10.16
N GLY A 79 11.19 5.05 -10.75
CA GLY A 79 10.78 5.29 -12.13
C GLY A 79 9.67 6.33 -12.26
N TYR A 80 8.88 6.54 -11.20
CA TYR A 80 7.56 7.20 -11.27
C TYR A 80 7.53 8.64 -10.73
N GLN A 81 8.68 9.31 -10.63
CA GLN A 81 8.77 10.69 -10.09
C GLN A 81 7.99 11.71 -10.94
N PHE A 82 7.75 11.38 -12.21
CA PHE A 82 6.97 12.21 -13.13
C PHE A 82 5.49 12.33 -12.70
N GLU A 83 4.93 11.36 -11.98
CA GLU A 83 3.57 11.44 -11.42
C GLU A 83 3.45 12.61 -10.43
N ASN A 84 4.45 12.74 -9.56
CA ASN A 84 4.47 13.79 -8.56
C ASN A 84 4.59 15.21 -9.15
N THR A 85 5.25 15.33 -10.30
CA THR A 85 5.56 16.62 -10.94
C THR A 85 4.66 16.93 -12.15
N TYR A 86 3.74 16.02 -12.49
CA TYR A 86 2.95 16.06 -13.72
C TYR A 86 3.79 16.32 -14.98
N ALA A 87 4.99 15.72 -15.03
CA ALA A 87 5.95 15.94 -16.09
C ALA A 87 5.60 15.15 -17.37
N ALA A 88 6.43 15.28 -18.41
CA ALA A 88 6.22 14.65 -19.73
C ALA A 88 6.20 13.10 -19.75
N GLY A 89 6.27 12.44 -18.59
CA GLY A 89 6.14 10.99 -18.42
C GLY A 89 4.70 10.49 -18.24
N LEU A 90 3.70 11.37 -18.16
CA LEU A 90 2.29 10.97 -18.11
C LEU A 90 1.84 10.45 -19.50
N ASN A 91 2.02 9.16 -19.76
CA ASN A 91 1.69 8.52 -21.03
C ASN A 91 0.71 7.36 -20.82
N ALA A 92 -0.43 7.41 -21.52
CA ALA A 92 -1.47 6.38 -21.42
C ALA A 92 -1.00 4.96 -21.83
N SER A 93 0.12 4.83 -22.55
CA SER A 93 0.71 3.55 -22.91
C SER A 93 1.66 2.98 -21.84
N ASP A 94 1.94 3.73 -20.77
CA ASP A 94 2.85 3.25 -19.73
C ASP A 94 2.22 2.15 -18.88
N GLY A 95 3.09 1.21 -18.50
CA GLY A 95 2.68 -0.02 -17.81
C GLY A 95 2.03 0.22 -16.45
N HIS A 96 2.37 1.30 -15.74
CA HIS A 96 1.83 1.57 -14.40
C HIS A 96 0.37 2.05 -14.42
N TYR A 97 -0.17 2.51 -15.55
CA TYR A 97 -1.62 2.68 -15.75
C TYR A 97 -2.28 1.39 -16.24
N LEU A 98 -1.64 0.66 -17.15
CA LEU A 98 -2.18 -0.60 -17.66
C LEU A 98 -2.31 -1.68 -16.57
N PHE A 99 -1.40 -1.67 -15.60
CA PHE A 99 -1.32 -2.70 -14.59
C PHE A 99 -2.52 -2.70 -13.63
N PRO A 100 -2.88 -1.59 -12.92
CA PRO A 100 -4.11 -1.52 -12.14
C PRO A 100 -5.35 -1.90 -12.94
N TRP A 101 -5.45 -1.41 -14.17
CA TRP A 101 -6.54 -1.75 -15.08
C TRP A 101 -6.67 -3.27 -15.27
N THR A 102 -5.56 -3.92 -15.64
CA THR A 102 -5.53 -5.36 -15.90
C THR A 102 -5.85 -6.18 -14.66
N SER A 103 -5.32 -5.78 -13.49
CA SER A 103 -5.57 -6.46 -12.22
C SER A 103 -7.04 -6.39 -11.81
N PHE A 104 -7.66 -5.21 -11.86
CA PHE A 104 -9.07 -5.07 -11.48
C PHE A 104 -10.02 -5.78 -12.47
N TYR A 105 -9.76 -5.72 -13.78
CA TYR A 105 -10.61 -6.44 -14.74
C TYR A 105 -10.48 -7.95 -14.66
N ARG A 106 -9.31 -8.47 -14.26
CA ARG A 106 -9.14 -9.88 -13.95
C ARG A 106 -10.00 -10.26 -12.73
N GLY A 107 -9.98 -9.45 -11.67
CA GLY A 107 -10.79 -9.65 -10.46
C GLY A 107 -12.28 -9.63 -10.78
N ILE A 108 -12.74 -8.60 -11.49
CA ILE A 108 -14.13 -8.47 -11.95
C ILE A 108 -14.58 -9.71 -12.74
N ASN A 109 -13.75 -10.25 -13.64
CA ASN A 109 -14.10 -11.45 -14.38
C ASN A 109 -14.18 -12.69 -13.47
N THR A 110 -13.31 -12.79 -12.47
CA THR A 110 -13.39 -13.82 -11.43
C THR A 110 -14.67 -13.68 -10.60
N SER A 111 -15.02 -12.47 -10.14
CA SER A 111 -16.27 -12.23 -9.41
C SER A 111 -17.50 -12.59 -10.26
N ASN A 112 -17.51 -12.21 -11.54
CA ASN A 112 -18.58 -12.55 -12.47
C ASN A 112 -18.72 -14.07 -12.64
N THR A 113 -17.60 -14.80 -12.68
CA THR A 113 -17.58 -16.27 -12.74
C THR A 113 -18.22 -16.88 -11.50
N VAL A 114 -17.86 -16.40 -10.30
CA VAL A 114 -18.44 -16.86 -9.03
C VAL A 114 -19.95 -16.62 -9.02
N VAL A 115 -20.40 -15.40 -9.32
CA VAL A 115 -21.83 -15.03 -9.31
C VAL A 115 -22.62 -15.85 -10.33
N ALA A 116 -22.09 -16.06 -11.54
CA ALA A 116 -22.77 -16.79 -12.60
C ALA A 116 -22.84 -18.30 -12.34
N ARG A 117 -21.81 -18.90 -11.73
CA ARG A 117 -21.68 -20.36 -11.59
C ARG A 117 -22.12 -20.90 -10.23
N ALA A 118 -22.10 -20.10 -9.17
CA ALA A 118 -22.54 -20.50 -7.85
C ALA A 118 -23.94 -21.19 -7.81
N PRO A 119 -24.95 -20.77 -8.60
CA PRO A 119 -26.24 -21.44 -8.60
C PRO A 119 -26.17 -22.94 -8.95
N ALA A 120 -25.22 -23.35 -9.80
CA ALA A 120 -25.02 -24.74 -10.21
C ALA A 120 -24.23 -25.58 -9.17
N VAL A 121 -23.69 -24.95 -8.12
CA VAL A 121 -22.92 -25.65 -7.08
C VAL A 121 -23.85 -26.39 -6.13
N THR A 122 -23.72 -27.72 -6.11
CA THR A 122 -24.40 -28.64 -5.19
C THR A 122 -23.46 -29.15 -4.09
N GLY A 123 -23.99 -29.47 -2.91
CA GLY A 123 -23.19 -30.05 -1.81
C GLY A 123 -22.39 -29.03 -0.98
N MET A 124 -22.74 -27.74 -1.08
CA MET A 124 -22.24 -26.67 -0.23
C MET A 124 -23.37 -26.17 0.67
N ASP A 125 -23.05 -25.80 1.91
CA ASP A 125 -24.00 -25.17 2.82
C ASP A 125 -24.62 -23.92 2.16
N PRO A 126 -25.96 -23.76 2.17
CA PRO A 126 -26.61 -22.62 1.50
C PRO A 126 -26.18 -21.25 2.02
N ALA A 127 -25.93 -21.11 3.33
CA ALA A 127 -25.51 -19.84 3.92
C ALA A 127 -24.06 -19.52 3.57
N VAL A 128 -23.18 -20.52 3.57
CA VAL A 128 -21.80 -20.37 3.07
C VAL A 128 -21.81 -19.97 1.60
N LYS A 129 -22.61 -20.64 0.76
CA LYS A 129 -22.73 -20.32 -0.66
C LYS A 129 -23.23 -18.88 -0.89
N ALA A 130 -24.25 -18.45 -0.15
CA ALA A 130 -24.74 -17.08 -0.21
C ALA A 130 -23.65 -16.07 0.19
N SER A 131 -22.92 -16.33 1.28
CA SER A 131 -21.78 -15.51 1.70
C SER A 131 -20.72 -15.42 0.60
N ARG A 132 -20.39 -16.51 -0.11
CA ARG A 132 -19.39 -16.48 -1.19
C ARG A 132 -19.83 -15.66 -2.40
N ILE A 133 -21.11 -15.73 -2.77
CA ILE A 133 -21.69 -14.86 -3.80
C ILE A 133 -21.61 -13.39 -3.35
N ALA A 134 -21.91 -13.11 -2.08
CA ALA A 134 -21.85 -11.78 -1.52
C ALA A 134 -20.41 -11.22 -1.44
N GLU A 135 -19.43 -12.05 -1.09
CA GLU A 135 -18.01 -11.70 -1.14
C GLU A 135 -17.57 -11.33 -2.55
N ALA A 136 -17.97 -12.10 -3.57
CA ALA A 136 -17.66 -11.78 -4.97
C ALA A 136 -18.30 -10.45 -5.41
N LYS A 137 -19.54 -10.16 -5.02
CA LYS A 137 -20.19 -8.86 -5.28
C LYS A 137 -19.45 -7.71 -4.59
N PHE A 138 -19.04 -7.89 -3.34
CA PHE A 138 -18.22 -6.92 -2.62
C PHE A 138 -16.89 -6.63 -3.33
N LEU A 139 -16.17 -7.68 -3.77
CA LEU A 139 -14.90 -7.55 -4.49
C LEU A 139 -15.06 -6.88 -5.86
N ARG A 140 -16.13 -7.20 -6.58
CA ARG A 140 -16.50 -6.55 -7.84
C ARG A 140 -16.79 -5.06 -7.63
N ALA A 141 -17.58 -4.73 -6.60
CA ALA A 141 -17.88 -3.36 -6.22
C ALA A 141 -16.62 -2.57 -5.83
N LEU A 142 -15.72 -3.16 -5.03
CA LEU A 142 -14.45 -2.56 -4.65
C LEU A 142 -13.58 -2.27 -5.89
N SER A 143 -13.48 -3.23 -6.81
CA SER A 143 -12.70 -3.11 -8.04
C SER A 143 -13.24 -1.99 -8.94
N TYR A 144 -14.56 -1.94 -9.15
CA TYR A 144 -15.18 -0.85 -9.91
C TYR A 144 -15.02 0.50 -9.24
N PHE A 145 -15.08 0.57 -7.91
CA PHE A 145 -14.92 1.82 -7.19
C PHE A 145 -13.50 2.40 -7.38
N TRP A 146 -12.46 1.58 -7.35
CA TRP A 146 -11.11 2.03 -7.69
C TRP A 146 -10.98 2.43 -9.16
N LEU A 147 -11.51 1.64 -10.08
CA LEU A 147 -11.47 1.95 -11.51
C LEU A 147 -12.14 3.28 -11.85
N VAL A 148 -13.35 3.53 -11.33
CA VAL A 148 -14.10 4.76 -11.67
C VAL A 148 -13.43 6.01 -11.11
N GLN A 149 -12.75 5.91 -9.95
CA GLN A 149 -12.00 7.03 -9.36
C GLN A 149 -10.74 7.38 -10.15
N MET A 150 -10.03 6.37 -10.69
CA MET A 150 -8.82 6.60 -11.48
C MET A 150 -9.10 6.97 -12.94
N TYR A 151 -10.09 6.32 -13.57
CA TYR A 151 -10.29 6.37 -15.03
C TYR A 151 -11.59 7.06 -15.46
N GLY A 152 -12.47 7.41 -14.52
CA GLY A 152 -13.80 7.94 -14.83
C GLY A 152 -14.69 6.88 -15.50
N PRO A 153 -15.31 7.15 -16.66
CA PRO A 153 -16.07 6.15 -17.41
C PRO A 153 -15.24 4.91 -17.74
N VAL A 154 -15.74 3.71 -17.47
CA VAL A 154 -15.02 2.44 -17.70
C VAL A 154 -15.96 1.34 -18.21
N PRO A 155 -15.48 0.33 -18.95
CA PRO A 155 -16.28 -0.84 -19.30
C PRO A 155 -16.91 -1.53 -18.08
N LEU A 156 -18.18 -1.90 -18.20
CA LEU A 156 -18.99 -2.50 -17.13
C LEU A 156 -19.46 -3.93 -17.49
N PRO A 157 -18.55 -4.91 -17.70
CA PRO A 157 -18.95 -6.30 -17.93
C PRO A 157 -19.48 -6.94 -16.63
N LEU A 158 -20.73 -7.39 -16.65
CA LEU A 158 -21.39 -8.02 -15.49
C LEU A 158 -21.50 -9.55 -15.57
N THR A 159 -20.98 -10.12 -16.67
CA THR A 159 -20.99 -11.55 -16.96
C THR A 159 -19.57 -12.06 -17.17
N GLU A 160 -19.35 -13.36 -16.95
CA GLU A 160 -18.05 -13.97 -17.20
C GLU A 160 -17.70 -13.94 -18.69
N SER A 161 -16.41 -13.77 -18.98
CA SER A 161 -15.88 -13.80 -20.35
C SER A 161 -15.84 -15.24 -20.86
N GLN A 162 -16.51 -15.51 -21.98
CA GLN A 162 -16.52 -16.83 -22.65
C GLN A 162 -15.49 -16.96 -23.78
N GLY A 163 -14.81 -15.86 -24.13
CA GLY A 163 -13.85 -15.82 -25.21
C GLY A 163 -13.21 -14.44 -25.34
N ALA A 164 -12.19 -14.33 -26.19
CA ALA A 164 -11.55 -13.06 -26.47
C ALA A 164 -12.52 -12.12 -27.21
N SER A 165 -12.59 -10.87 -26.75
CA SER A 165 -13.35 -9.80 -27.40
C SER A 165 -12.49 -8.55 -27.46
N ASN A 166 -12.51 -7.87 -28.61
CA ASN A 166 -11.89 -6.56 -28.80
C ASN A 166 -12.91 -5.41 -28.70
N GLN A 167 -14.15 -5.71 -28.30
CA GLN A 167 -15.19 -4.70 -28.11
C GLN A 167 -15.25 -4.29 -26.64
N ALA A 168 -15.01 -3.01 -26.38
CA ALA A 168 -15.17 -2.41 -25.07
C ALA A 168 -15.90 -1.07 -25.22
N HIS A 169 -17.00 -0.91 -24.47
CA HIS A 169 -17.75 0.34 -24.39
C HIS A 169 -17.56 0.92 -23.01
N ARG A 170 -17.10 2.18 -22.91
CA ARG A 170 -16.99 2.87 -21.63
C ARG A 170 -18.39 3.20 -21.14
N SER A 171 -18.81 2.62 -20.03
CA SER A 171 -20.06 2.97 -19.39
C SER A 171 -19.91 4.32 -18.68
N PRO A 172 -20.96 5.16 -18.70
CA PRO A 172 -21.00 6.40 -17.94
C PRO A 172 -20.68 6.18 -16.44
N VAL A 173 -20.09 7.19 -15.80
CA VAL A 173 -19.67 7.14 -14.38
C VAL A 173 -20.84 6.76 -13.47
N ASP A 174 -22.01 7.35 -13.69
CA ASP A 174 -23.21 7.07 -12.91
C ASP A 174 -23.66 5.60 -12.99
N SER A 175 -23.59 4.99 -14.17
CA SER A 175 -23.89 3.57 -14.38
C SER A 175 -22.94 2.67 -13.59
N VAL A 176 -21.66 3.04 -13.51
CA VAL A 176 -20.68 2.30 -12.70
C VAL A 176 -21.03 2.43 -11.21
N TYR A 177 -21.33 3.64 -10.72
CA TYR A 177 -21.77 3.86 -9.33
C TYR A 177 -23.06 3.12 -8.99
N LEU A 178 -24.04 3.08 -9.91
CA LEU A 178 -25.28 2.33 -9.76
C LEU A 178 -25.00 0.84 -9.55
N GLN A 179 -24.13 0.26 -10.37
CA GLN A 179 -23.75 -1.14 -10.21
C GLN A 179 -23.03 -1.39 -8.89
N ILE A 180 -22.10 -0.52 -8.49
CA ILE A 180 -21.38 -0.63 -7.21
C ILE A 180 -22.38 -0.66 -6.05
N VAL A 181 -23.33 0.28 -6.03
CA VAL A 181 -24.34 0.36 -4.96
C VAL A 181 -25.25 -0.87 -4.98
N GLN A 182 -25.66 -1.34 -6.16
CA GLN A 182 -26.46 -2.57 -6.28
C GLN A 182 -25.72 -3.77 -5.71
N ASP A 183 -24.48 -4.01 -6.13
CA ASP A 183 -23.67 -5.14 -5.66
C ASP A 183 -23.50 -5.12 -4.13
N LEU A 184 -23.25 -3.95 -3.54
CA LEU A 184 -23.09 -3.81 -2.09
C LEU A 184 -24.40 -4.04 -1.34
N ARG A 185 -25.51 -3.47 -1.81
CA ARG A 185 -26.84 -3.68 -1.21
C ARG A 185 -27.25 -5.14 -1.24
N GLU A 186 -26.95 -5.84 -2.33
CA GLU A 186 -27.22 -7.27 -2.48
C GLU A 186 -26.25 -8.15 -1.66
N ALA A 187 -25.01 -7.69 -1.42
CA ALA A 187 -24.03 -8.43 -0.63
C ALA A 187 -24.27 -8.33 0.89
N ILE A 188 -24.62 -7.15 1.39
CA ILE A 188 -24.81 -6.87 2.83
C ILE A 188 -25.68 -7.90 3.57
N PRO A 189 -26.86 -8.33 3.11
CA PRO A 189 -27.71 -9.25 3.87
C PRO A 189 -27.07 -10.64 4.07
N ASP A 190 -26.28 -11.09 3.11
CA ASP A 190 -25.70 -12.45 3.07
C ASP A 190 -24.28 -12.52 3.65
N LEU A 191 -23.65 -11.37 3.92
CA LEU A 191 -22.34 -11.32 4.58
C LEU A 191 -22.46 -11.52 6.10
N PRO A 192 -21.62 -12.38 6.71
CA PRO A 192 -21.51 -12.52 8.15
C PRO A 192 -21.02 -11.23 8.84
N ALA A 193 -21.45 -10.98 10.08
CA ALA A 193 -20.92 -9.89 10.90
C ALA A 193 -19.43 -10.08 11.23
N THR A 194 -19.00 -11.33 11.40
CA THR A 194 -17.62 -11.73 11.63
C THR A 194 -17.29 -12.94 10.77
N GLN A 195 -16.05 -13.05 10.31
CA GLN A 195 -15.58 -14.18 9.51
C GLN A 195 -14.58 -15.02 10.31
N SER A 196 -14.63 -16.34 10.18
CA SER A 196 -13.66 -17.24 10.81
C SER A 196 -12.26 -17.10 10.21
N GLN A 197 -12.20 -16.84 8.90
CA GLN A 197 -10.96 -16.55 8.19
C GLN A 197 -10.79 -15.02 8.09
N PHE A 198 -9.78 -14.51 8.79
CA PHE A 198 -9.44 -13.09 8.77
C PHE A 198 -9.08 -12.62 7.36
N GLY A 199 -9.52 -11.40 7.01
CA GLY A 199 -9.38 -10.79 5.69
C GLY A 199 -10.55 -11.04 4.73
N ARG A 200 -11.50 -11.93 5.05
CA ARG A 200 -12.74 -12.05 4.27
C ARG A 200 -13.62 -10.83 4.52
N ALA A 201 -14.35 -10.40 3.50
CA ALA A 201 -15.34 -9.36 3.61
C ALA A 201 -16.41 -9.77 4.65
N THR A 202 -16.73 -8.81 5.50
CA THR A 202 -17.78 -8.90 6.51
C THR A 202 -18.92 -7.96 6.13
N LYS A 203 -20.07 -8.10 6.79
CA LYS A 203 -21.18 -7.15 6.67
C LYS A 203 -20.72 -5.72 6.90
N GLY A 204 -19.94 -5.48 7.94
CA GLY A 204 -19.39 -4.17 8.26
C GLY A 204 -18.46 -3.63 7.17
N ALA A 205 -17.65 -4.49 6.53
CA ALA A 205 -16.83 -4.08 5.39
C ALA A 205 -17.67 -3.61 4.19
N ALA A 206 -18.73 -4.33 3.84
CA ALA A 206 -19.62 -3.94 2.75
C ALA A 206 -20.40 -2.65 3.07
N GLN A 207 -20.86 -2.49 4.31
CA GLN A 207 -21.52 -1.26 4.77
C GLN A 207 -20.57 -0.06 4.76
N HIS A 208 -19.33 -0.25 5.23
CA HIS A 208 -18.30 0.79 5.18
C HIS A 208 -18.00 1.23 3.74
N LEU A 209 -17.82 0.27 2.84
CA LEU A 209 -17.60 0.57 1.42
C LEU A 209 -18.82 1.28 0.81
N LEU A 210 -20.04 0.83 1.12
CA LEU A 210 -21.27 1.47 0.65
C LEU A 210 -21.40 2.90 1.16
N ALA A 211 -21.07 3.15 2.43
CA ALA A 211 -21.04 4.50 2.99
C ALA A 211 -20.06 5.40 2.22
N LYS A 212 -18.85 4.90 1.94
CA LYS A 212 -17.84 5.64 1.17
C LYS A 212 -18.30 5.93 -0.26
N VAL A 213 -18.88 4.94 -0.94
CA VAL A 213 -19.41 5.08 -2.31
C VAL A 213 -20.54 6.10 -2.37
N LEU A 214 -21.51 6.02 -1.45
CA LEU A 214 -22.64 6.95 -1.37
C LEU A 214 -22.17 8.37 -1.06
N LEU A 215 -21.19 8.53 -0.16
CA LEU A 215 -20.59 9.82 0.14
C LEU A 215 -19.93 10.42 -1.12
N THR A 216 -19.11 9.64 -1.83
CA THR A 216 -18.47 10.09 -3.08
C THR A 216 -19.51 10.46 -4.14
N ARG A 217 -20.56 9.65 -4.31
CA ARG A 217 -21.66 9.89 -5.27
C ARG A 217 -22.50 11.13 -4.93
N ALA A 218 -22.70 11.40 -3.64
CA ALA A 218 -23.38 12.60 -3.16
C ALA A 218 -22.58 13.88 -3.46
N TYR A 219 -21.25 13.82 -3.37
CA TYR A 219 -20.34 14.92 -3.66
C TYR A 219 -20.05 15.12 -5.16
N HIS A 220 -20.09 14.06 -5.97
CA HIS A 220 -19.83 14.10 -7.41
C HIS A 220 -20.53 15.24 -8.20
N PRO A 221 -21.77 15.66 -7.91
CA PRO A 221 -22.37 16.83 -8.55
C PRO A 221 -21.57 18.14 -8.39
N PHE A 222 -20.71 18.30 -7.39
CA PHE A 222 -19.85 19.50 -7.31
C PHE A 222 -18.77 19.58 -8.41
N ALA A 223 -18.28 18.44 -8.92
CA ALA A 223 -17.32 18.41 -10.03
C ALA A 223 -18.02 18.29 -11.39
N TYR A 224 -19.17 17.61 -11.45
CA TYR A 224 -19.88 17.36 -12.71
C TYR A 224 -20.88 18.47 -13.07
N GLU A 225 -21.59 19.04 -12.10
CA GLU A 225 -22.59 20.11 -12.34
C GLU A 225 -21.97 21.52 -12.31
N ALA A 226 -20.89 21.75 -11.54
CA ALA A 226 -20.15 23.02 -11.60
C ALA A 226 -19.21 23.10 -12.81
N ALA A 227 -18.72 21.96 -13.32
CA ALA A 227 -18.02 21.95 -14.60
C ALA A 227 -18.97 22.41 -15.71
N ASN A 228 -20.29 22.12 -15.62
CA ASN A 228 -21.42 22.27 -16.57
C ASN A 228 -21.65 23.65 -17.21
N THR A 229 -20.67 24.54 -17.16
CA THR A 229 -20.66 25.83 -17.86
C THR A 229 -19.51 26.04 -18.85
N GLY A 230 -18.54 25.12 -18.99
CA GLY A 230 -17.26 25.46 -19.65
C GLY A 230 -16.79 24.68 -20.88
N PHE A 231 -16.65 23.34 -20.81
CA PHE A 231 -15.80 22.64 -21.78
C PHE A 231 -16.21 21.20 -22.18
N TYR A 232 -17.26 20.60 -21.61
CA TYR A 232 -17.72 19.22 -21.92
C TYR A 232 -19.26 19.01 -21.90
N LEU A 233 -20.07 20.07 -21.98
CA LEU A 233 -21.27 20.16 -21.13
C LEU A 233 -22.55 20.51 -21.88
N SER A 234 -23.08 19.48 -22.52
CA SER A 234 -24.52 19.24 -22.57
C SER A 234 -24.75 17.79 -22.14
N GLY A 235 -24.30 17.45 -20.93
CA GLY A 235 -24.47 16.12 -20.37
C GLY A 235 -25.82 15.97 -19.66
N PRO A 236 -26.46 14.79 -19.69
CA PRO A 236 -27.64 14.52 -18.87
C PRO A 236 -27.28 14.58 -17.37
N THR A 237 -28.28 14.79 -16.53
CA THR A 237 -28.17 14.71 -15.07
C THR A 237 -27.52 13.39 -14.67
N PHE A 238 -26.58 13.44 -13.71
CA PHE A 238 -25.95 12.24 -13.15
C PHE A 238 -27.03 11.26 -12.65
N GLN A 239 -27.09 10.08 -13.25
CA GLN A 239 -28.13 9.08 -12.97
C GLN A 239 -27.93 8.47 -11.57
N ARG A 240 -29.04 8.23 -10.89
CA ARG A 240 -29.10 7.54 -9.59
C ARG A 240 -30.29 6.59 -9.59
N GLU A 241 -30.43 5.77 -8.55
CA GLU A 241 -31.62 4.94 -8.39
C GLU A 241 -32.87 5.84 -8.35
N ALA A 242 -34.03 5.28 -8.68
CA ALA A 242 -35.27 6.05 -8.64
C ALA A 242 -35.48 6.68 -7.25
N SER A 243 -35.75 7.98 -7.22
CA SER A 243 -35.90 8.82 -6.01
C SER A 243 -34.61 9.14 -5.24
N ALA A 244 -33.45 8.64 -5.65
CA ALA A 244 -32.18 9.00 -5.04
C ALA A 244 -31.73 10.40 -5.48
N THR A 245 -31.28 11.18 -4.50
CA THR A 245 -30.74 12.54 -4.61
C THR A 245 -29.42 12.61 -3.84
N ALA A 246 -28.64 13.68 -4.01
CA ALA A 246 -27.45 13.89 -3.19
C ALA A 246 -27.76 13.92 -1.68
N ALA A 247 -28.89 14.53 -1.29
CA ALA A 247 -29.31 14.59 0.10
C ALA A 247 -29.66 13.20 0.68
N THR A 248 -30.36 12.37 -0.09
CA THR A 248 -30.66 11.00 0.34
C THR A 248 -29.41 10.11 0.34
N ASP A 249 -28.46 10.35 -0.57
CA ASP A 249 -27.17 9.64 -0.57
C ASP A 249 -26.35 10.00 0.68
N PHE A 250 -26.31 11.27 1.10
CA PHE A 250 -25.68 11.66 2.37
C PHE A 250 -26.35 10.99 3.57
N ALA A 251 -27.68 10.97 3.61
CA ALA A 251 -28.43 10.33 4.69
C ALA A 251 -28.17 8.81 4.73
N ALA A 252 -28.15 8.15 3.58
CA ALA A 252 -27.86 6.73 3.47
C ALA A 252 -26.40 6.42 3.82
N ALA A 253 -25.44 7.22 3.37
CA ALA A 253 -24.02 7.08 3.73
C ALA A 253 -23.83 7.12 5.25
N ARG A 254 -24.49 8.08 5.92
CA ARG A 254 -24.51 8.17 7.38
C ARG A 254 -25.12 6.92 8.02
N ALA A 255 -26.27 6.44 7.54
CA ALA A 255 -26.93 5.28 8.12
C ALA A 255 -26.07 4.00 8.03
N GLU A 256 -25.37 3.80 6.92
CA GLU A 256 -24.43 2.70 6.78
C GLU A 256 -23.22 2.87 7.70
N ALA A 257 -22.67 4.08 7.83
CA ALA A 257 -21.59 4.37 8.78
C ALA A 257 -22.02 4.13 10.24
N ASP A 258 -23.21 4.58 10.63
CA ASP A 258 -23.77 4.36 11.97
C ASP A 258 -23.94 2.86 12.26
N SER A 259 -24.28 2.06 11.25
CA SER A 259 -24.34 0.60 11.37
C SER A 259 -22.98 -0.04 11.61
N VAL A 260 -21.93 0.47 10.97
CA VAL A 260 -20.55 0.01 11.19
C VAL A 260 -20.07 0.40 12.59
N ILE A 261 -20.36 1.62 13.05
CA ILE A 261 -20.01 2.11 14.39
C ILE A 261 -20.70 1.28 15.48
N ALA A 262 -21.95 0.85 15.25
CA ALA A 262 -22.68 -0.04 16.15
C ALA A 262 -22.22 -1.52 16.06
N GLY A 263 -21.33 -1.83 15.13
CA GLY A 263 -20.79 -3.17 14.89
C GLY A 263 -19.66 -3.57 15.85
N PRO A 264 -18.88 -4.62 15.50
CA PRO A 264 -17.85 -5.17 16.38
C PRO A 264 -16.51 -4.38 16.36
N TYR A 265 -16.45 -3.24 15.67
CA TYR A 265 -15.20 -2.50 15.47
C TYR A 265 -14.99 -1.44 16.56
N ALA A 266 -13.73 -1.22 16.92
CA ALA A 266 -13.33 -0.20 17.89
C ALA A 266 -11.95 0.34 17.57
N LEU A 267 -11.75 1.64 17.77
CA LEU A 267 -10.44 2.26 17.62
C LEU A 267 -9.44 1.64 18.59
N MET A 268 -8.21 1.47 18.13
CA MET A 268 -7.11 1.05 18.99
C MET A 268 -6.80 2.17 20.00
N PRO A 269 -6.47 1.83 21.26
CA PRO A 269 -6.10 2.83 22.27
C PRO A 269 -4.88 3.67 21.87
N ASN A 270 -3.94 3.09 21.12
CA ASN A 270 -2.76 3.76 20.61
C ASN A 270 -2.69 3.64 19.08
N TYR A 271 -2.48 4.76 18.41
CA TYR A 271 -2.33 4.84 16.95
C TYR A 271 -1.22 3.93 16.38
N PRO A 272 0.00 3.85 16.96
CA PRO A 272 1.06 2.99 16.43
C PRO A 272 0.67 1.50 16.41
N ASP A 273 -0.19 1.05 17.35
CA ASP A 273 -0.58 -0.36 17.49
C ASP A 273 -1.43 -0.86 16.30
N ILE A 274 -1.99 0.05 15.49
CA ILE A 274 -2.72 -0.27 14.26
C ILE A 274 -1.78 -0.90 13.21
N PHE A 275 -0.53 -0.43 13.16
CA PHE A 275 0.43 -0.75 12.10
C PHE A 275 1.47 -1.80 12.50
N CYS A 276 1.35 -2.36 13.71
CA CYS A 276 2.34 -3.30 14.24
C CYS A 276 2.26 -4.67 13.58
N ALA A 277 3.12 -4.89 12.59
CA ALA A 277 3.34 -6.14 11.89
C ALA A 277 4.40 -7.03 12.60
N PRO A 278 4.44 -8.35 12.34
CA PRO A 278 5.46 -9.28 12.84
C PRO A 278 6.78 -9.10 12.08
N MET A 279 7.38 -7.92 12.15
CA MET A 279 8.75 -7.69 11.65
C MET A 279 9.80 -8.07 12.70
N GLY A 280 9.60 -9.20 13.38
CA GLY A 280 10.37 -9.60 14.56
C GLY A 280 10.20 -8.62 15.71
N ALA A 281 10.64 -9.01 16.91
CA ALA A 281 10.86 -8.02 17.95
C ALA A 281 11.97 -7.09 17.45
N ARG A 282 11.62 -5.90 16.94
CA ARG A 282 12.66 -4.88 16.77
C ARG A 282 13.23 -4.63 18.17
N GLY A 283 14.54 -4.51 18.29
CA GLY A 283 15.24 -4.49 19.58
C GLY A 283 14.74 -3.42 20.56
N PRO A 284 15.35 -3.32 21.75
CA PRO A 284 14.99 -2.29 22.73
C PRO A 284 14.96 -0.89 22.07
N GLY A 285 13.76 -0.30 21.94
CA GLY A 285 13.53 0.94 21.18
C GLY A 285 12.62 0.82 19.94
N SER A 286 12.06 -0.37 19.65
CA SER A 286 10.95 -0.53 18.71
C SER A 286 9.73 0.29 19.12
N TYR A 287 9.08 0.98 18.17
CA TYR A 287 7.77 1.60 18.40
C TYR A 287 6.64 0.57 18.51
N CYS A 288 6.84 -0.64 17.97
CA CYS A 288 5.94 -1.77 18.16
C CYS A 288 6.40 -2.60 19.35
N ASN A 289 5.86 -2.29 20.53
CA ASN A 289 6.06 -3.03 21.78
C ASN A 289 4.94 -4.04 22.07
N VAL A 290 4.00 -4.20 21.14
CA VAL A 290 2.89 -5.17 21.22
C VAL A 290 3.14 -6.35 20.28
N PRO A 291 2.64 -7.56 20.60
CA PRO A 291 2.64 -8.69 19.67
C PRO A 291 1.99 -8.31 18.33
N SER A 292 2.38 -8.99 17.25
CA SER A 292 1.82 -8.85 15.89
C SER A 292 0.30 -8.61 15.90
N ASN A 293 -0.14 -7.47 15.36
CA ASN A 293 -1.52 -6.99 15.44
C ASN A 293 -2.16 -6.77 14.06
N GLU A 294 -1.76 -7.58 13.08
CA GLU A 294 -2.28 -7.56 11.69
C GLU A 294 -3.79 -7.84 11.61
N SER A 295 -4.37 -8.33 12.71
CA SER A 295 -5.79 -8.41 12.99
C SER A 295 -6.12 -7.65 14.28
N ASN A 296 -6.85 -6.54 14.17
CA ASN A 296 -7.22 -5.72 15.33
C ASN A 296 -8.63 -5.15 15.19
N SER A 297 -9.15 -4.54 16.27
CA SER A 297 -10.55 -4.07 16.32
C SER A 297 -10.83 -2.89 15.40
N GLU A 298 -9.80 -2.17 14.95
CA GLU A 298 -9.96 -1.00 14.07
C GLU A 298 -9.98 -1.40 12.58
N ILE A 299 -9.44 -2.59 12.25
CA ILE A 299 -9.46 -3.12 10.89
C ILE A 299 -10.88 -3.60 10.53
N ILE A 300 -11.54 -2.85 9.67
CA ILE A 300 -12.83 -3.25 9.06
C ILE A 300 -12.59 -4.25 7.92
N PHE A 301 -11.62 -3.95 7.05
CA PHE A 301 -11.19 -4.79 5.94
C PHE A 301 -9.72 -4.51 5.62
N SER A 302 -8.93 -5.54 5.39
CA SER A 302 -7.54 -5.42 4.96
C SER A 302 -7.18 -6.49 3.94
N VAL A 303 -6.32 -6.12 2.98
CA VAL A 303 -5.78 -7.05 1.99
C VAL A 303 -4.69 -7.88 2.66
N GLN A 304 -4.82 -9.20 2.57
CA GLN A 304 -3.93 -10.12 3.28
C GLN A 304 -2.68 -10.42 2.46
N PHE A 305 -1.52 -9.98 2.91
CA PHE A 305 -0.21 -10.36 2.35
C PHE A 305 0.39 -11.50 3.18
N THR A 306 -0.07 -12.72 2.94
CA THR A 306 0.18 -13.87 3.80
C THR A 306 0.91 -14.98 3.05
N THR A 307 1.85 -15.61 3.75
CA THR A 307 2.50 -16.86 3.34
C THR A 307 1.76 -18.09 3.89
N THR A 308 0.68 -17.88 4.64
CA THR A 308 -0.10 -18.95 5.28
C THR A 308 -0.86 -19.77 4.24
N ALA A 309 -0.58 -21.07 4.19
CA ALA A 309 -1.28 -21.99 3.31
C ALA A 309 -2.80 -21.99 3.60
N GLY A 310 -3.62 -21.90 2.55
CA GLY A 310 -5.08 -21.88 2.67
C GLY A 310 -5.70 -20.51 2.96
N GLN A 311 -4.91 -19.43 3.06
CA GLN A 311 -5.44 -18.07 3.20
C GLN A 311 -5.28 -17.26 1.89
N PHE A 312 -6.33 -17.26 1.05
CA PHE A 312 -6.42 -16.45 -0.19
C PHE A 312 -5.28 -16.63 -1.19
N ASN A 313 -4.90 -17.89 -1.43
CA ASN A 313 -3.66 -18.29 -2.14
C ASN A 313 -2.38 -17.75 -1.48
N ILE A 314 -1.32 -18.55 -1.45
CA ILE A 314 -0.03 -18.13 -0.87
C ILE A 314 0.55 -17.01 -1.73
N GLY A 315 0.91 -15.88 -1.10
CA GLY A 315 1.51 -14.73 -1.76
C GLY A 315 2.81 -14.28 -1.09
N GLY A 316 3.50 -13.32 -1.72
CA GLY A 316 4.61 -12.61 -1.08
C GLY A 316 4.11 -11.64 -0.01
N GLY A 317 5.02 -11.18 0.85
CA GLY A 317 4.74 -10.11 1.81
C GLY A 317 4.50 -8.75 1.12
N ASN A 318 3.85 -7.82 1.83
CA ASN A 318 3.68 -6.46 1.34
C ASN A 318 5.06 -5.78 1.25
N SER A 319 5.37 -5.14 0.11
CA SER A 319 6.66 -4.46 -0.10
C SER A 319 6.54 -2.94 -0.24
N LEU A 320 5.37 -2.35 0.00
CA LEU A 320 5.20 -0.89 -0.05
C LEU A 320 6.03 -0.18 1.02
N PHE A 321 6.19 -0.79 2.20
CA PHE A 321 6.90 -0.18 3.32
C PHE A 321 8.37 0.17 2.99
N VAL A 322 9.02 -0.56 2.07
CA VAL A 322 10.43 -0.26 1.70
C VAL A 322 10.56 0.97 0.80
N GLN A 323 9.48 1.43 0.18
CA GLN A 323 9.50 2.53 -0.79
C GLN A 323 9.72 3.89 -0.10
N MET A 324 9.30 4.01 1.15
CA MET A 324 9.34 5.26 1.91
C MET A 324 10.66 5.44 2.66
N LEU A 325 11.41 4.35 2.89
CA LEU A 325 12.61 4.37 3.73
C LEU A 325 13.76 5.19 3.13
N SER A 326 14.36 6.06 3.96
CA SER A 326 15.53 6.89 3.59
C SER A 326 16.87 6.15 3.78
N PHE A 327 17.91 6.55 3.03
CA PHE A 327 19.26 5.95 3.18
C PHE A 327 19.84 6.27 4.56
N TYR A 328 20.19 5.21 5.28
CA TYR A 328 20.86 5.27 6.57
C TYR A 328 22.14 4.43 6.59
N ASP A 329 22.27 3.41 5.74
CA ASP A 329 23.38 2.46 5.67
C ASP A 329 24.62 3.02 4.95
N ASP A 330 24.55 4.26 4.45
CA ASP A 330 25.69 5.03 3.92
C ASP A 330 26.35 5.91 5.00
N ARG A 331 25.85 5.88 6.24
CA ARG A 331 26.38 6.66 7.37
C ARG A 331 27.40 5.84 8.15
N GLN A 332 28.49 6.47 8.58
CA GLN A 332 29.51 5.81 9.41
C GLN A 332 28.90 5.35 10.74
N GLY A 333 29.14 4.09 11.12
CA GLY A 333 28.50 3.48 12.29
C GLY A 333 27.10 2.91 12.00
N MET A 334 26.60 3.06 10.77
CA MET A 334 25.37 2.45 10.30
C MET A 334 25.67 1.39 9.22
N THR A 335 24.95 0.29 9.28
CA THR A 335 24.87 -0.76 8.26
C THR A 335 23.41 -1.15 8.06
N ARG A 336 23.07 -1.79 6.96
CA ARG A 336 21.69 -2.27 6.76
C ARG A 336 21.33 -3.35 7.77
N ASP A 337 20.16 -3.21 8.40
CA ASP A 337 19.62 -4.20 9.33
C ASP A 337 18.10 -4.33 9.22
N CYS A 338 17.54 -5.39 9.81
CA CYS A 338 16.11 -5.68 9.72
C CYS A 338 15.23 -4.69 10.50
N ASN A 339 15.72 -4.07 11.58
CA ASN A 339 14.97 -3.12 12.42
C ASN A 339 14.77 -1.77 11.72
N ASN A 340 15.75 -1.34 10.90
CA ASN A 340 15.70 -0.09 10.15
C ASN A 340 15.30 -0.30 8.67
N GLY A 341 15.09 -1.54 8.25
CA GLY A 341 14.55 -1.89 6.92
C GLY A 341 15.50 -1.61 5.76
N ARG A 342 14.96 -1.61 4.53
CA ARG A 342 15.73 -1.40 3.30
C ARG A 342 15.42 -0.05 2.66
N ALA A 343 16.41 0.83 2.60
CA ALA A 343 16.30 2.17 2.05
C ALA A 343 16.19 2.21 0.51
N PHE A 344 14.97 2.31 -0.04
CA PHE A 344 14.79 2.50 -1.49
C PHE A 344 14.55 3.95 -1.93
N ARG A 345 14.35 4.93 -1.03
CA ARG A 345 14.17 6.37 -1.35
C ARG A 345 13.25 6.63 -2.57
N ARG A 346 12.15 5.89 -2.69
CA ARG A 346 11.19 6.05 -3.81
C ARG A 346 10.20 7.17 -3.53
N ALA A 347 9.76 7.26 -2.28
CA ALA A 347 8.79 8.22 -1.78
C ALA A 347 9.28 8.85 -0.48
N ARG A 348 8.79 10.05 -0.17
CA ARG A 348 8.91 10.70 1.14
C ARG A 348 7.70 11.59 1.35
N PRO A 349 7.26 11.89 2.57
CA PRO A 349 6.20 12.87 2.75
C PRO A 349 6.68 14.27 2.44
N THR A 350 5.72 15.12 2.15
CA THR A 350 5.94 16.55 2.02
C THR A 350 6.25 17.19 3.37
N LEU A 351 6.70 18.44 3.33
CA LEU A 351 6.80 19.26 4.54
C LEU A 351 5.43 19.46 5.20
N PHE A 352 4.34 19.48 4.43
CA PHE A 352 3.00 19.60 4.96
C PHE A 352 2.64 18.38 5.81
N ALA A 353 2.75 17.16 5.27
CA ALA A 353 2.50 15.92 6.01
C ALA A 353 3.38 15.81 7.27
N ARG A 354 4.66 16.17 7.17
CA ARG A 354 5.56 16.17 8.33
C ARG A 354 5.11 17.13 9.43
N ASN A 355 4.52 18.27 9.05
CA ASN A 355 4.10 19.31 9.97
C ASN A 355 2.63 19.14 10.45
N LEU A 356 1.90 18.10 10.02
CA LEU A 356 0.56 17.80 10.51
C LEU A 356 0.54 17.49 12.01
N TRP A 357 1.60 16.85 12.51
CA TRP A 357 1.73 16.49 13.91
C TRP A 357 2.70 17.46 14.59
N GLN A 358 2.20 18.18 15.60
CA GLN A 358 3.01 19.08 16.39
C GLN A 358 3.91 18.27 17.32
N ARG A 359 5.20 18.20 16.96
CA ARG A 359 6.21 17.56 17.80
C ARG A 359 6.59 18.43 19.02
N TRP A 360 6.51 19.76 18.88
CA TRP A 360 6.89 20.72 19.92
C TRP A 360 5.96 21.94 19.87
N THR A 361 5.52 22.42 21.03
CA THR A 361 4.66 23.61 21.15
C THR A 361 5.38 24.82 21.76
N ASP A 362 6.57 24.66 22.36
CA ASP A 362 7.37 25.78 22.87
C ASP A 362 8.88 25.45 23.01
N SER A 363 9.67 26.48 23.35
CA SER A 363 11.12 26.42 23.59
C SER A 363 11.51 25.67 24.87
N THR A 364 10.55 25.16 25.64
CA THR A 364 10.76 24.51 26.95
C THR A 364 10.58 23.01 26.92
N TYR A 365 10.12 22.43 25.80
CA TYR A 365 10.03 20.98 25.57
C TYR A 365 9.18 20.25 26.64
N SER A 366 8.17 20.91 27.22
CA SER A 366 7.54 20.49 28.48
C SER A 366 6.12 19.91 28.39
N THR A 367 5.45 19.91 27.24
CA THR A 367 4.06 19.40 27.09
C THR A 367 3.93 18.21 26.13
N VAL A 368 2.86 17.42 26.35
CA VAL A 368 2.58 16.09 25.77
C VAL A 368 2.69 16.06 24.24
N LEU A 369 3.53 15.13 23.78
CA LEU A 369 3.83 14.80 22.39
C LEU A 369 2.59 14.26 21.67
N ASP A 370 2.35 14.68 20.43
CA ASP A 370 1.44 13.94 19.56
C ASP A 370 2.12 12.61 19.19
N THR A 371 1.71 11.53 19.88
CA THR A 371 2.29 10.20 19.75
C THR A 371 2.16 9.61 18.35
N ARG A 372 1.32 10.21 17.48
CA ARG A 372 1.23 9.81 16.07
C ARG A 372 2.49 10.17 15.31
N TYR A 373 3.19 11.27 15.65
CA TYR A 373 4.48 11.59 15.04
C TYR A 373 5.47 10.43 15.24
N ASP A 374 5.67 9.99 16.49
CA ASP A 374 6.57 8.89 16.81
C ASP A 374 6.05 7.52 16.29
N GLY A 375 4.74 7.40 16.02
CA GLY A 375 4.13 6.25 15.35
C GLY A 375 4.30 6.22 13.84
N THR A 376 4.45 7.39 13.21
CA THR A 376 4.54 7.54 11.75
C THR A 376 6.00 7.68 11.28
N PHE A 377 6.87 8.29 12.09
CA PHE A 377 8.25 8.59 11.73
C PHE A 377 9.24 7.86 12.61
N GLN A 378 10.29 7.29 11.99
CA GLN A 378 11.41 6.73 12.71
C GLN A 378 12.53 7.78 12.83
N SER A 379 13.39 7.62 13.83
CA SER A 379 14.63 8.41 13.90
C SER A 379 15.79 7.50 14.23
N VAL A 380 16.81 7.47 13.37
CA VAL A 380 17.97 6.58 13.49
C VAL A 380 19.11 7.26 14.25
N TRP A 381 18.92 7.44 15.55
CA TRP A 381 19.95 8.09 16.37
C TRP A 381 21.10 7.15 16.73
N TYR A 382 21.01 5.82 16.56
CA TYR A 382 21.99 4.86 17.10
C TYR A 382 22.84 4.18 16.05
N ALA A 383 24.17 4.15 16.26
CA ALA A 383 25.08 3.29 15.50
C ALA A 383 24.69 1.81 15.71
N ASN A 384 24.43 1.10 14.62
CA ASN A 384 24.09 -0.33 14.62
C ASN A 384 25.27 -1.23 14.13
N ALA A 385 26.39 -0.61 13.75
CA ALA A 385 27.62 -1.29 13.37
C ALA A 385 28.84 -0.60 13.98
N SER A 386 29.81 -1.39 14.41
CA SER A 386 31.13 -0.85 14.79
C SER A 386 31.87 -0.36 13.55
N ASN A 387 32.47 0.84 13.59
CA ASN A 387 33.45 1.24 12.59
C ASN A 387 34.88 0.91 13.10
N THR A 388 35.83 0.68 12.20
CA THR A 388 37.25 0.48 12.55
C THR A 388 38.15 1.62 12.03
N GLY A 389 37.57 2.59 11.32
CA GLY A 389 38.28 3.72 10.71
C GLY A 389 37.96 5.07 11.38
N ALA A 390 38.91 6.01 11.30
CA ALA A 390 38.79 7.38 11.78
C ALA A 390 37.50 8.07 11.27
N CYS A 391 36.99 9.03 12.05
CA CYS A 391 35.87 9.89 11.66
C CYS A 391 36.11 10.50 10.26
N PHE A 392 35.13 10.36 9.37
CA PHE A 392 35.04 11.01 8.06
C PHE A 392 36.36 11.13 7.26
N ALA A 393 36.65 10.16 6.40
CA ALA A 393 37.15 10.51 5.07
C ALA A 393 35.91 10.72 4.20
N SER A 394 35.64 11.96 3.80
CA SER A 394 34.45 12.37 3.06
C SER A 394 34.13 11.49 1.85
N GLN A 395 33.27 10.49 2.01
CA GLN A 395 32.58 9.87 0.88
C GLN A 395 31.26 10.63 0.68
N GLY A 396 31.37 11.75 -0.03
CA GLY A 396 30.28 12.67 -0.31
C GLY A 396 30.76 14.06 -0.77
N ALA A 397 32.00 14.43 -0.43
CA ALA A 397 32.59 15.70 -0.86
C ALA A 397 33.29 15.65 -2.23
N ALA A 398 32.94 14.71 -3.10
CA ALA A 398 33.37 14.76 -4.49
C ALA A 398 32.54 15.77 -5.31
N ARG A 399 32.24 16.96 -4.77
CA ARG A 399 31.73 18.16 -5.50
C ARG A 399 32.06 19.51 -4.85
N MET A 400 33.03 19.61 -3.94
CA MET A 400 33.58 20.93 -3.59
C MET A 400 35.10 20.90 -3.58
N ASN A 401 35.69 21.51 -4.61
CA ASN A 401 37.12 21.71 -4.75
C ASN A 401 37.60 22.68 -3.63
N GLY A 402 38.43 22.23 -2.67
CA GLY A 402 39.13 23.14 -1.76
C GLY A 402 39.44 22.73 -0.31
N TYR A 403 38.91 21.63 0.25
CA TYR A 403 39.10 21.33 1.69
C TYR A 403 40.00 20.11 1.94
N ARG A 404 41.08 20.26 2.75
CA ARG A 404 41.97 19.19 3.25
C ARG A 404 41.90 19.12 4.79
N GLY A 405 41.93 17.93 5.38
CA GLY A 405 41.80 17.72 6.85
C GLY A 405 43.03 17.09 7.53
N SER A 406 43.27 17.43 8.80
CA SER A 406 44.27 16.83 9.72
C SER A 406 43.82 16.84 11.20
N THR A 407 44.52 16.09 12.06
CA THR A 407 44.13 15.42 13.33
C THR A 407 44.24 16.22 14.66
N CYS A 408 43.73 15.63 15.76
CA CYS A 408 43.11 16.26 16.95
C CYS A 408 44.01 16.63 18.17
N GLY A 409 43.53 17.57 18.99
CA GLY A 409 43.97 17.89 20.36
C GLY A 409 42.78 18.21 21.30
N SER A 410 43.00 18.11 22.61
CA SER A 410 42.00 17.93 23.68
C SER A 410 41.18 19.17 24.09
N GLY A 411 39.85 19.00 24.16
CA GLY A 411 38.95 19.74 25.05
C GLY A 411 38.48 21.12 24.56
N GLY A 412 37.36 21.17 23.83
CA GLY A 412 36.64 22.41 23.51
C GLY A 412 35.86 22.33 22.19
N LEU A 413 34.62 22.82 22.16
CA LEU A 413 33.76 22.83 20.97
C LEU A 413 34.31 23.83 19.91
N PRO A 414 34.43 23.46 18.61
CA PRO A 414 34.86 24.38 17.58
C PRO A 414 33.70 25.22 17.01
N THR A 415 33.87 26.55 17.02
CA THR A 415 33.13 27.51 16.19
C THR A 415 33.79 27.62 14.81
N PHE A 416 33.02 27.53 13.72
CA PHE A 416 33.53 27.88 12.39
C PHE A 416 33.71 29.40 12.31
N GLY A 417 34.94 29.85 12.03
CA GLY A 417 35.28 31.26 11.84
C GLY A 417 34.94 31.77 10.43
N VAL A 418 34.72 33.09 10.38
CA VAL A 418 34.64 33.96 9.18
C VAL A 418 35.86 33.74 8.27
N PRO A 419 35.77 33.93 6.94
CA PRO A 419 36.93 33.89 6.06
C PRO A 419 37.92 34.99 6.43
N THR A 420 38.94 34.63 7.20
CA THR A 420 40.15 35.44 7.32
C THR A 420 41.26 34.69 6.61
N SER A 421 41.93 35.39 5.71
CA SER A 421 43.30 35.08 5.34
C SER A 421 44.11 34.80 6.62
N ASP A 422 45.02 33.84 6.51
CA ASP A 422 46.12 33.56 7.44
C ASP A 422 45.94 32.36 8.40
N THR A 423 46.66 31.28 8.04
CA THR A 423 47.39 30.28 8.87
C THR A 423 46.76 29.58 10.09
N ALA A 424 45.50 29.79 10.46
CA ALA A 424 44.91 29.10 11.61
C ALA A 424 44.09 27.85 11.23
N THR A 425 44.73 26.67 11.26
CA THR A 425 44.07 25.36 11.22
C THR A 425 43.30 25.09 12.51
N VAL A 426 41.97 24.96 12.44
CA VAL A 426 41.10 24.62 13.59
C VAL A 426 40.64 23.15 13.49
N PRO A 427 40.96 22.24 14.44
CA PRO A 427 40.62 20.82 14.36
C PRO A 427 39.19 20.50 14.80
N ASN A 428 38.55 19.51 14.18
CA ASN A 428 37.18 19.07 14.51
C ASN A 428 37.12 17.53 14.67
N CYS A 429 37.27 17.02 15.91
CA CYS A 429 37.00 15.63 16.32
C CYS A 429 37.25 15.48 17.83
N THR A 430 36.21 15.38 18.63
CA THR A 430 36.34 15.29 20.10
C THR A 430 36.49 13.84 20.57
N ASN A 431 37.38 13.01 19.97
CA ASN A 431 38.13 11.90 20.62
C ASN A 431 38.57 10.70 19.72
N GLY A 432 38.25 10.63 18.42
CA GLY A 432 38.84 9.62 17.51
C GLY A 432 38.59 8.14 17.86
N GLN A 433 37.62 7.84 18.74
CA GLN A 433 37.26 6.47 19.12
C GLN A 433 36.31 5.84 18.10
N PRO A 434 36.42 4.52 17.85
CA PRO A 434 35.41 3.75 17.13
C PRO A 434 34.00 3.91 17.73
N PHE A 435 32.98 4.04 16.87
CA PHE A 435 31.59 3.82 17.23
C PHE A 435 31.42 2.40 17.77
N SER A 436 30.78 2.29 18.92
CA SER A 436 30.26 1.03 19.44
C SER A 436 28.78 0.92 19.09
N VAL A 437 28.29 -0.31 18.90
CA VAL A 437 26.86 -0.55 18.72
C VAL A 437 26.10 0.04 19.92
N GLY A 438 25.14 0.92 19.66
CA GLY A 438 24.37 1.65 20.68
C GLY A 438 24.84 3.07 21.01
N ASP A 439 25.91 3.58 20.39
CA ASP A 439 26.29 5.01 20.48
C ASP A 439 25.28 5.89 19.73
N THR A 440 24.92 7.07 20.28
CA THR A 440 24.02 8.04 19.61
C THR A 440 24.77 9.02 18.70
N ALA A 441 24.30 9.22 17.46
CA ALA A 441 24.72 10.25 16.53
C ALA A 441 23.65 11.35 16.42
N MET A 442 24.00 12.61 16.69
CA MET A 442 23.08 13.75 16.51
C MET A 442 23.19 14.34 15.10
N PHE A 443 22.06 14.50 14.41
CA PHE A 443 22.01 15.22 13.13
C PHE A 443 21.64 16.69 13.38
N GLN A 444 22.58 17.61 13.16
CA GLN A 444 22.33 19.06 13.16
C GLN A 444 22.43 19.58 11.71
N PRO A 445 21.31 19.94 11.07
CA PRO A 445 21.36 20.54 9.73
C PRO A 445 22.21 21.82 9.72
N GLY A 446 23.06 21.95 8.68
CA GLY A 446 23.96 23.10 8.42
C GLY A 446 25.32 23.12 9.09
N ARG A 447 25.69 22.04 9.79
CA ARG A 447 27.10 21.68 9.96
C ARG A 447 27.36 20.38 9.21
N LEU A 448 28.52 20.26 8.57
CA LEU A 448 28.92 19.03 7.87
C LEU A 448 28.94 17.86 8.87
N VAL A 449 28.41 16.73 8.40
CA VAL A 449 28.24 15.46 9.11
C VAL A 449 29.56 15.03 9.76
N GLY A 450 29.67 15.18 11.08
CA GLY A 450 30.90 14.80 11.78
C GLY A 450 30.85 14.89 13.32
N GLN A 451 29.75 15.33 13.92
CA GLN A 451 29.64 15.44 15.38
C GLN A 451 28.62 14.46 15.95
N ALA A 452 29.01 13.19 16.04
CA ALA A 452 28.39 12.30 17.00
C ALA A 452 28.96 12.65 18.38
N VAL A 453 28.13 13.24 19.24
CA VAL A 453 28.47 13.51 20.63
C VAL A 453 27.79 12.46 21.48
N ARG A 454 28.52 11.79 22.39
CA ARG A 454 27.92 11.03 23.48
C ARG A 454 27.21 12.01 24.42
N GLN A 455 25.98 12.40 24.11
CA GLN A 455 25.17 13.23 24.99
C GLN A 455 24.03 12.42 25.59
N SER A 456 23.88 12.57 26.91
CA SER A 456 22.87 11.92 27.75
C SER A 456 21.49 12.59 27.70
N ALA A 457 21.26 13.54 26.78
CA ALA A 457 20.00 14.28 26.69
C ALA A 457 19.23 13.88 25.42
N LYS A 458 18.10 13.19 25.60
CA LYS A 458 17.29 12.53 24.56
C LYS A 458 16.59 13.44 23.54
N TYR A 459 16.72 14.78 23.54
CA TYR A 459 15.68 15.64 22.91
C TYR A 459 16.09 17.01 22.28
N ALA A 460 17.32 17.24 21.77
CA ALA A 460 17.65 18.56 21.17
C ALA A 460 17.94 18.53 19.65
N ILE A 461 17.29 19.41 18.88
CA ILE A 461 17.51 19.63 17.42
C ILE A 461 17.77 21.14 17.19
N TYR A 462 18.75 21.49 16.34
CA TYR A 462 19.13 22.89 15.98
C TYR A 462 19.33 23.04 14.47
N GLU A 463 19.06 24.24 13.94
CA GLU A 463 19.09 24.53 12.51
C GLU A 463 19.93 25.74 12.07
N PRO A 464 20.33 25.79 10.78
CA PRO A 464 21.23 26.79 10.25
C PRO A 464 20.51 27.89 9.44
N CYS A 465 20.87 29.13 9.71
CA CYS A 465 20.48 30.31 8.94
C CYS A 465 21.59 30.61 7.90
N ILE A 466 21.23 30.88 6.64
CA ILE A 466 22.22 31.13 5.56
C ILE A 466 22.60 32.61 5.36
N THR A 467 22.04 33.54 6.14
CA THR A 467 22.45 34.97 6.18
C THR A 467 22.14 35.62 7.52
N GLU A 468 23.12 36.33 8.09
CA GLU A 468 23.02 37.12 9.34
C GLU A 468 22.71 38.60 9.06
N PRO A 469 21.92 39.31 9.90
CA PRO A 469 21.25 38.85 11.12
C PRO A 469 19.89 38.19 10.85
N CYS A 470 19.56 37.11 11.56
CA CYS A 470 18.33 36.32 11.34
C CYS A 470 17.10 36.95 12.01
N PRO A 471 16.16 37.54 11.26
CA PRO A 471 14.91 38.06 11.80
C PRO A 471 13.84 36.97 11.67
N ASN A 472 13.24 36.56 12.79
CA ASN A 472 12.09 35.65 12.90
C ASN A 472 12.39 34.15 12.63
N GLN A 473 12.67 33.42 13.71
CA GLN A 473 12.65 31.95 13.70
C GLN A 473 11.22 31.42 13.57
N THR A 474 10.81 31.15 12.33
CA THR A 474 9.70 30.24 12.00
C THR A 474 10.07 29.46 10.74
N THR A 475 10.82 28.36 10.85
CA THR A 475 10.66 27.10 10.08
C THR A 475 11.84 26.14 10.27
N VAL A 476 11.53 24.84 10.20
CA VAL A 476 12.33 23.70 10.62
C VAL A 476 12.79 22.81 9.43
N GLY A 477 14.08 22.68 9.14
CA GLY A 477 14.82 21.61 8.48
C GLY A 477 15.33 20.51 9.44
N GLN A 478 14.89 19.28 9.20
CA GLN A 478 15.34 18.04 9.84
C GLN A 478 15.53 16.99 8.73
N TYR A 479 16.56 16.14 8.83
CA TYR A 479 16.67 14.92 8.02
C TYR A 479 16.10 13.77 8.85
N ASP A 480 14.80 13.54 8.70
CA ASP A 480 14.11 12.42 9.30
C ASP A 480 14.07 11.23 8.35
N ILE A 481 14.28 10.04 8.93
CA ILE A 481 14.29 8.78 8.21
C ILE A 481 12.93 8.14 8.42
N PHE A 482 12.18 8.06 7.32
CA PHE A 482 11.01 7.20 7.20
C PHE A 482 11.39 5.76 7.41
#